data_AF-A0A0U2U2X2-F1
#
_entry.id   AF-A0A0U2U2X2-F1
#
_cell.length_a   1.000
_cell.length_b   1.000
_cell.length_c   1.000
_cell.angle_alpha   90.00
_cell.angle_beta   90.00
_cell.angle_gamma   90.00
#
_symmetry.space_group_name_H-M   'P 1'
#
loop_
_entity.id
_entity.type
_entity.pdbx_description
1 polymer ?
#
loop_
_entity_poly.entity_id
_entity_poly.type
_entity_poly.pdbx_seq_one_letter_code
_entity_poly.pdbx_strand_id
1 'polypeptide(L)'
;MKLSVKKTFSMLMLVFMLTIVLALPAFAAATNYQFLDANGNYSPHATAFTYDAVISGSTVTVHYDSAYVYGLKVYNAATGLYDTIPGTVSGSYIYFTFDVNDFDTNLPVKLGVNAGPHSGDLDLFIEWLL
;
A
#
# COMPACT_ATOMS: atom_id res chain seq x y z
N MET A 1 52.60 -27.58 17.75
CA MET A 1 51.54 -27.88 16.75
C MET A 1 51.47 -26.68 15.79
N LYS A 2 51.97 -26.81 14.55
CA LYS A 2 52.00 -25.69 13.59
C LYS A 2 50.61 -25.53 12.98
N LEU A 3 49.85 -24.53 13.42
CA LEU A 3 48.60 -24.16 12.76
C LEU A 3 48.91 -23.66 11.35
N SER A 4 48.44 -24.42 10.36
CA SER A 4 48.58 -24.06 8.94
C SER A 4 47.68 -22.88 8.64
N VAL A 5 48.29 -21.71 8.45
CA VAL A 5 47.63 -20.42 8.14
C VAL A 5 46.65 -20.54 6.95
N LYS A 6 46.90 -21.47 6.03
CA LYS A 6 46.03 -21.73 4.87
C LYS A 6 44.62 -22.20 5.23
N LYS A 7 44.41 -22.87 6.37
CA LYS A 7 43.09 -23.40 6.77
C LYS A 7 42.22 -22.36 7.50
N THR A 8 42.85 -21.38 8.15
CA THR A 8 42.16 -20.27 8.84
C THR A 8 41.53 -19.27 7.86
N PHE A 9 42.15 -19.05 6.70
CA PHE A 9 41.64 -18.09 5.71
C PHE A 9 40.34 -18.58 5.04
N SER A 10 40.26 -19.87 4.69
CA SER A 10 39.07 -20.46 4.08
C SER A 10 37.88 -20.52 5.02
N MET A 11 38.11 -20.69 6.33
CA MET A 11 37.04 -20.69 7.34
C MET A 11 36.52 -19.27 7.63
N LEU A 12 37.39 -18.25 7.61
CA LEU A 12 36.99 -16.85 7.75
C LEU A 12 36.12 -16.37 6.57
N MET A 13 36.41 -16.85 5.36
CA MET A 13 35.68 -16.48 4.15
C MET A 13 34.27 -17.12 4.08
N LEU A 14 34.11 -18.34 4.60
CA LEU A 14 32.81 -19.02 4.69
C LEU A 14 31.88 -18.35 5.72
N VAL A 15 32.44 -17.88 6.84
CA VAL A 15 31.70 -17.13 7.88
C VAL A 15 31.30 -15.74 7.37
N PHE A 16 32.16 -15.08 6.59
CA PHE A 16 31.85 -13.77 5.97
C PHE A 16 30.77 -13.87 4.89
N MET A 17 30.67 -15.00 4.17
CA MET A 17 29.56 -15.24 3.23
C MET A 17 28.24 -15.56 3.94
N LEU A 18 28.25 -16.21 5.10
CA LEU A 18 27.04 -16.57 5.83
C LEU A 18 26.35 -15.35 6.48
N THR A 19 27.10 -14.30 6.83
CA THR A 19 26.55 -13.07 7.44
C THR A 19 25.89 -12.11 6.46
N ILE A 20 26.10 -12.28 5.15
CA ILE A 20 25.50 -11.43 4.12
C ILE A 20 24.06 -11.87 3.78
N VAL A 21 23.65 -13.09 4.19
CA VAL A 21 22.34 -13.66 3.87
C VAL A 21 21.25 -13.31 4.90
N LEU A 22 21.59 -12.66 6.02
CA LEU A 22 20.65 -12.41 7.13
C LEU A 22 20.19 -10.95 7.32
N ALA A 23 20.41 -10.07 6.34
CA ALA A 23 19.97 -8.68 6.45
C ALA A 23 19.33 -8.18 5.16
N LEU A 24 18.17 -8.74 4.83
CA LEU A 24 17.17 -7.94 4.14
C LEU A 24 15.96 -7.85 5.08
N PRO A 25 15.71 -6.70 5.72
CA PRO A 25 14.34 -6.35 6.01
C PRO A 25 13.62 -6.48 4.68
N ALA A 26 12.57 -7.30 4.61
CA ALA A 26 11.58 -7.15 3.57
C ALA A 26 10.96 -5.78 3.78
N PHE A 27 11.55 -4.75 3.19
CA PHE A 27 10.91 -3.45 3.07
C PHE A 27 9.65 -3.74 2.25
N ALA A 28 8.48 -3.66 2.88
CA ALA A 28 7.27 -3.33 2.14
C ALA A 28 7.64 -2.10 1.30
N ALA A 29 7.51 -2.18 -0.02
CA ALA A 29 7.65 -1.00 -0.86
C ALA A 29 6.68 0.03 -0.27
N ALA A 30 7.22 1.12 0.29
CA ALA A 30 6.41 2.14 0.93
C ALA A 30 5.59 2.77 -0.18
N THR A 31 4.30 2.44 -0.23
CA THR A 31 3.37 3.13 -1.11
C THR A 31 3.24 4.57 -0.63
N ASN A 32 3.06 5.52 -1.54
CA ASN A 32 2.90 6.94 -1.18
C ASN A 32 1.56 7.30 -0.48
N TYR A 33 0.74 6.29 -0.19
CA TYR A 33 -0.39 6.37 0.74
C TYR A 33 -0.61 5.02 1.41
N GLN A 34 -1.40 5.01 2.48
CA GLN A 34 -1.88 3.80 3.14
C GLN A 34 -3.35 3.94 3.57
N PHE A 35 -3.97 2.82 3.94
CA PHE A 35 -5.29 2.84 4.54
C PHE A 35 -5.22 2.79 6.06
N LEU A 36 -6.04 3.61 6.69
CA LEU A 36 -6.40 3.51 8.10
C LEU A 36 -7.81 2.93 8.23
N ASP A 37 -8.08 2.23 9.32
CA ASP A 37 -9.40 1.74 9.69
C ASP A 37 -10.31 2.87 10.19
N ALA A 38 -11.58 2.55 10.47
CA ALA A 38 -12.56 3.52 10.96
C ALA A 38 -12.18 4.20 12.30
N ASN A 39 -11.20 3.66 13.04
CA ASN A 39 -10.68 4.24 14.28
C ASN A 39 -9.38 5.04 14.07
N GLY A 40 -8.90 5.15 12.82
CA GLY A 40 -7.67 5.85 12.47
C GLY A 40 -6.39 5.03 12.70
N ASN A 41 -6.47 3.71 12.88
CA ASN A 41 -5.29 2.86 12.99
C ASN A 41 -4.88 2.31 11.64
N TYR A 42 -3.59 2.03 11.43
CA TYR A 42 -3.11 1.35 10.23
C TYR A 42 -3.90 0.08 9.92
N SER A 43 -4.44 -0.01 8.71
CA SER A 43 -5.20 -1.16 8.23
C SER A 43 -4.31 -2.04 7.35
N PRO A 44 -3.69 -3.10 7.90
CA PRO A 44 -2.76 -3.94 7.13
C PRO A 44 -3.45 -4.68 5.99
N HIS A 45 -4.70 -5.11 6.20
CA HIS A 45 -5.44 -5.87 5.20
C HIS A 45 -5.82 -5.02 3.99
N ALA A 46 -6.32 -3.79 4.21
CA ALA A 46 -6.65 -2.90 3.10
C ALA A 46 -5.38 -2.39 2.41
N THR A 47 -4.35 -2.05 3.18
CA THR A 47 -3.07 -1.54 2.65
C THR A 47 -2.29 -2.60 1.88
N ALA A 48 -2.48 -3.90 2.16
CA ALA A 48 -1.81 -4.95 1.40
C ALA A 48 -2.17 -4.98 -0.10
N PHE A 49 -3.25 -4.30 -0.51
CA PHE A 49 -3.70 -4.21 -1.90
C PHE A 49 -3.44 -2.84 -2.53
N THR A 50 -2.73 -1.94 -1.84
CA THR A 50 -2.38 -0.63 -2.40
C THR A 50 -1.15 -0.71 -3.28
N TYR A 51 -1.11 0.20 -4.24
CA TYR A 51 0.02 0.50 -5.11
C TYR A 51 0.26 2.01 -5.02
N ASP A 52 1.42 2.49 -5.44
CA ASP A 52 1.67 3.93 -5.52
C ASP A 52 0.58 4.64 -6.32
N ALA A 53 0.03 5.70 -5.71
CA ALA A 53 -0.85 6.62 -6.40
C ALA A 53 -0.06 7.48 -7.38
N VAL A 54 -0.64 7.77 -8.53
CA VAL A 54 -0.11 8.78 -9.46
C VAL A 54 -0.69 10.13 -9.08
N ILE A 55 0.16 11.07 -8.67
CA ILE A 55 -0.24 12.40 -8.20
C ILE A 55 0.21 13.45 -9.22
N SER A 56 -0.72 14.29 -9.66
CA SER A 56 -0.47 15.41 -10.58
C SER A 56 -1.19 16.65 -10.07
N GLY A 57 -0.50 17.45 -9.26
CA GLY A 57 -1.13 18.56 -8.54
C GLY A 57 -2.10 18.03 -7.48
N SER A 58 -3.35 18.49 -7.51
CA SER A 58 -4.43 17.98 -6.65
C SER A 58 -5.07 16.70 -7.17
N THR A 59 -4.86 16.33 -8.43
CA THR A 59 -5.50 15.16 -9.03
C THR A 59 -4.68 13.91 -8.73
N VAL A 60 -5.36 12.91 -8.15
CA VAL A 60 -4.77 11.63 -7.76
C VAL A 60 -5.43 10.51 -8.52
N THR A 61 -4.63 9.55 -9.00
CA THR A 61 -5.10 8.28 -9.53
C THR A 61 -4.57 7.13 -8.69
N VAL A 62 -5.49 6.39 -8.08
CA VAL A 62 -5.20 5.13 -7.37
C VAL A 62 -5.65 3.96 -8.23
N HIS A 63 -5.04 2.80 -8.02
CA HIS A 63 -5.46 1.58 -8.69
C HIS A 63 -5.39 0.38 -7.76
N TYR A 64 -6.23 -0.60 -8.05
CA TYR A 64 -6.37 -1.84 -7.29
C TYR A 64 -6.63 -3.00 -8.24
N ASP A 65 -6.33 -4.22 -7.80
CA ASP A 65 -6.69 -5.43 -8.55
C ASP A 65 -8.23 -5.51 -8.67
N SER A 66 -8.72 -5.57 -9.91
CA SER A 66 -10.15 -5.55 -10.23
C SER A 66 -10.87 -6.85 -9.86
N ALA A 67 -10.15 -7.92 -9.51
CA ALA A 67 -10.74 -9.12 -8.94
C ALA A 67 -11.22 -8.91 -7.49
N TYR A 68 -10.59 -7.98 -6.75
CA TYR A 68 -10.85 -7.74 -5.33
C TYR A 68 -11.55 -6.42 -5.05
N VAL A 69 -11.43 -5.42 -5.92
CA VAL A 69 -12.06 -4.10 -5.73
C VAL A 69 -13.02 -3.81 -6.88
N TYR A 70 -14.24 -3.39 -6.55
CA TYR A 70 -15.27 -3.04 -7.53
C TYR A 70 -15.68 -1.56 -7.49
N GLY A 71 -15.31 -0.81 -6.45
CA GLY A 71 -15.78 0.57 -6.32
C GLY A 71 -14.98 1.39 -5.31
N LEU A 72 -15.04 2.71 -5.50
CA LEU A 72 -14.50 3.69 -4.58
C LEU A 72 -15.50 4.83 -4.42
N LYS A 73 -15.72 5.25 -3.18
CA LYS A 73 -16.41 6.49 -2.86
C LYS A 73 -15.51 7.37 -2.02
N VAL A 74 -15.46 8.65 -2.33
CA VAL A 74 -14.60 9.62 -1.65
C VAL A 74 -15.47 10.65 -0.93
N TYR A 75 -15.13 10.95 0.32
CA TYR A 75 -15.87 11.94 1.08
C TYR A 75 -15.67 13.35 0.52
N ASN A 76 -16.78 14.04 0.25
CA ASN A 76 -16.81 15.40 -0.22
C ASN A 76 -17.22 16.33 0.93
N ALA A 77 -16.24 17.05 1.47
CA ALA A 77 -16.45 17.97 2.60
C ALA A 77 -17.39 19.15 2.25
N ALA A 78 -17.52 19.52 0.96
CA ALA A 78 -18.41 20.60 0.54
C ALA A 78 -19.89 20.20 0.60
N THR A 79 -20.21 18.92 0.39
CA THR A 79 -21.59 18.39 0.42
C THR A 79 -21.89 17.60 1.68
N GLY A 80 -20.86 17.16 2.42
CA GLY A 80 -20.99 16.29 3.58
C GLY A 80 -21.36 14.84 3.22
N LEU A 81 -21.23 14.46 1.95
CA LEU A 81 -21.62 13.16 1.41
C LEU A 81 -20.43 12.45 0.75
N TYR A 82 -20.62 11.17 0.42
CA TYR A 82 -19.64 10.40 -0.35
C TYR A 82 -20.00 10.42 -1.84
N ASP A 83 -19.08 10.88 -2.67
CA ASP A 83 -19.21 10.85 -4.12
C ASP A 83 -18.69 9.52 -4.66
N THR A 84 -19.44 8.91 -5.58
CA THR A 84 -18.97 7.70 -6.26
C THR A 84 -17.97 8.09 -7.33
N ILE A 85 -16.77 7.51 -7.27
CA ILE A 85 -15.72 7.76 -8.25
C ILE A 85 -15.86 6.74 -9.38
N PRO A 86 -16.06 7.18 -10.64
CA PRO A 86 -16.10 6.26 -11.77
C PRO A 86 -14.78 5.49 -11.91
N GLY A 87 -14.86 4.17 -11.89
CA GLY A 87 -13.70 3.31 -12.12
C GLY A 87 -13.50 3.02 -13.61
N THR A 88 -12.25 3.06 -14.07
CA THR A 88 -11.87 2.59 -15.40
C THR A 88 -11.09 1.30 -15.28
N VAL A 89 -11.51 0.22 -15.96
CA VAL A 89 -10.79 -1.06 -15.93
C VAL A 89 -9.85 -1.16 -17.12
N SER A 90 -8.59 -1.51 -16.86
CA SER A 90 -7.59 -1.79 -17.89
C SER A 90 -6.70 -2.94 -17.43
N GLY A 91 -6.71 -4.05 -18.18
CA GLY A 91 -6.08 -5.29 -17.74
C GLY A 91 -6.69 -5.82 -16.44
N SER A 92 -5.85 -6.20 -15.48
CA SER A 92 -6.25 -6.71 -14.17
C SER A 92 -6.49 -5.62 -13.12
N TYR A 93 -6.48 -4.35 -13.50
CA TYR A 93 -6.60 -3.23 -12.57
C TYR A 93 -7.83 -2.39 -12.85
N ILE A 94 -8.41 -1.88 -11.77
CA ILE A 94 -9.39 -0.79 -11.78
C ILE A 94 -8.73 0.48 -11.27
N TYR A 95 -8.94 1.58 -11.98
CA TYR A 95 -8.33 2.88 -11.71
C TYR A 95 -9.41 3.87 -11.32
N PHE A 96 -9.14 4.66 -10.28
CA PHE A 96 -10.02 5.72 -9.80
C PHE A 96 -9.25 7.03 -9.75
N THR A 97 -9.78 8.05 -10.40
CA THR A 97 -9.18 9.39 -10.44
C THR A 97 -10.10 10.38 -9.75
N PHE A 98 -9.57 11.13 -8.80
CA PHE A 98 -10.29 12.13 -8.01
C PHE A 98 -9.35 13.24 -7.55
N ASP A 99 -9.92 14.35 -7.07
CA ASP A 99 -9.15 15.46 -6.53
C ASP A 99 -8.99 15.36 -5.00
N VAL A 100 -7.82 15.73 -4.51
CA VAL A 100 -7.46 15.83 -3.10
C VAL A 100 -7.21 17.30 -2.77
N ASN A 101 -7.96 17.81 -1.79
CA ASN A 101 -7.88 19.21 -1.37
C ASN A 101 -6.71 19.49 -0.43
N ASP A 102 -6.35 18.51 0.39
CA ASP A 102 -5.31 18.60 1.41
C ASP A 102 -4.70 17.21 1.63
N PHE A 103 -3.37 17.11 1.46
CA PHE A 103 -2.63 15.86 1.66
C PHE A 103 -2.19 15.65 3.12
N ASP A 104 -2.28 16.68 3.97
CA ASP A 104 -1.94 16.57 5.40
C ASP A 104 -3.12 16.05 6.25
N THR A 105 -4.31 15.93 5.63
CA THR A 105 -5.53 15.45 6.27
C THR A 105 -5.93 14.08 5.73
N ASN A 106 -6.19 13.13 6.64
CA ASN A 106 -6.69 11.81 6.29
C ASN A 106 -8.04 11.90 5.57
N LEU A 107 -8.12 11.35 4.37
CA LEU A 107 -9.28 11.44 3.50
C LEU A 107 -10.23 10.25 3.75
N PRO A 108 -11.47 10.48 4.23
CA PRO A 108 -12.41 9.38 4.43
C PRO A 108 -12.87 8.82 3.07
N VAL A 109 -12.88 7.49 2.95
CA VAL A 109 -13.32 6.78 1.74
C VAL A 109 -14.16 5.55 2.09
N LYS A 110 -14.91 5.06 1.10
CA LYS A 110 -15.51 3.72 1.13
C LYS A 110 -14.95 2.89 -0.01
N LEU A 111 -14.27 1.81 0.32
CA LEU A 111 -13.71 0.88 -0.67
C LEU A 111 -14.67 -0.30 -0.84
N GLY A 112 -15.23 -0.45 -2.03
CA GLY A 112 -16.08 -1.58 -2.38
C GLY A 112 -15.22 -2.80 -2.73
N VAL A 113 -15.26 -3.82 -1.89
CA VAL A 113 -14.42 -5.03 -2.04
C VAL A 113 -15.24 -6.29 -2.31
N ASN A 114 -14.67 -7.19 -3.10
CA ASN A 114 -15.14 -8.56 -3.28
C ASN A 114 -14.16 -9.53 -2.60
N ALA A 115 -14.43 -9.85 -1.33
CA ALA A 115 -13.58 -10.65 -0.46
C ALA A 115 -14.34 -11.82 0.20
N GLY A 116 -15.34 -12.37 -0.50
CA GLY A 116 -16.17 -13.47 -0.01
C GLY A 116 -17.07 -13.04 1.17
N PRO A 117 -16.90 -13.61 2.38
CA PRO A 117 -17.73 -13.24 3.53
C PRO A 117 -17.52 -11.79 4.00
N HIS A 118 -16.46 -11.13 3.53
CA HIS A 118 -16.15 -9.72 3.83
C HIS A 118 -16.44 -8.79 2.65
N SER A 119 -17.21 -9.24 1.65
CA SER A 119 -17.61 -8.39 0.53
C SER A 119 -18.55 -7.28 0.99
N GLY A 120 -18.36 -6.08 0.44
CA GLY A 120 -19.13 -4.89 0.77
C GLY A 120 -18.29 -3.62 0.72
N ASP A 121 -18.87 -2.52 1.19
CA ASP A 121 -18.14 -1.26 1.34
C ASP A 121 -17.43 -1.25 2.70
N LEU A 122 -16.11 -1.04 2.69
CA LEU A 122 -15.29 -0.83 3.87
C LEU A 122 -15.11 0.67 4.13
N ASP A 123 -15.48 1.13 5.32
CA ASP A 123 -15.18 2.49 5.78
C ASP A 123 -13.70 2.58 6.19
N LEU A 124 -12.94 3.43 5.48
CA LEU A 124 -11.49 3.59 5.64
C LEU A 124 -11.12 5.07 5.58
N PHE A 125 -9.87 5.38 5.93
CA PHE A 125 -9.24 6.65 5.58
C PHE A 125 -8.01 6.40 4.72
N ILE A 126 -7.77 7.25 3.73
CA ILE A 126 -6.48 7.34 3.04
C ILE A 126 -5.59 8.30 3.84
N GLU A 127 -4.44 7.82 4.28
CA GLU A 127 -3.35 8.64 4.81
C GLU A 127 -2.25 8.74 3.75
N TRP A 128 -1.86 9.97 3.41
CA TRP A 128 -0.81 10.23 2.42
C TRP A 128 0.56 10.21 3.11
N LEU A 129 1.56 9.58 2.47
CA LEU A 129 2.90 9.36 3.02
C LEU A 129 3.96 10.14 2.20
N LEU A 130 3.66 11.40 1.91
CA LEU A 130 4.43 12.28 1.01
C LEU A 130 5.60 12.99 1.71
#